data_AF-R7ZG02-F1
#
_entry.id   AF-R7ZG02-F1
#
_cell.length_a   1.000
_cell.length_b   1.000
_cell.length_c   1.000
_cell.angle_alpha   90.00
_cell.angle_beta   90.00
_cell.angle_gamma   90.00
#
_symmetry.space_group_name_H-M   'P 1'
#
loop_
_entity.id
_entity.type
_entity.pdbx_description
1 polymer ?
#
loop_
_entity_poly.entity_id
_entity_poly.type
_entity_poly.pdbx_seq_one_letter_code
_entity_poly.pdbx_strand_id
1 'polypeptide(L)'
;MNKWQKFRLNEDGFSFLLVFLAIILVTILGLGLLIISSNSLKTSTHERENQSIFYIAEAGINYEKAKLYEKANDAYQLAKKDYNSLPVNQKTTSKFTALYESHILALMEPLIQAEPTIIDTFETQLGKQPIAEITIDQDPDNHLRFSITSTGYFSDTPSQNREVIQTIDFVLKAETTNNNTGDGNGNINTITPEFTVQTQGNITLTGSATIKGNVATDTGIISIDGGSSITGTVGASSDNFIYPSWMGNLKDKLTQSSNYPGASILPSFPDDKMQQLSTLPVPANQEVVKDPYNKIQIINNGDFLADNWMTNNFILHLTDDTHFKQFKVDQNNTLTINVGNTDKNLYIEDLSILQGHVNIIGSGRLNIFVNNKFNLKGSLNKNGNANQVNLFYNGSSAITIGGETQTAASLYSKQADLTFTGGIGITGNIYTGSDNVTFNGGTNANGQYIIAPNATVTLEGGAHIKGAILADNLIANGGTSVTFTESTVTPPSSGYPEFGDPISLIKENELLEK
;
A
#
# COMPACT_ATOMS: atom_id res chain seq x y z
N MET A 1 -67.22 9.90 -99.30
CA MET A 1 -66.08 10.81 -99.03
C MET A 1 -66.47 11.69 -97.84
N ASN A 2 -66.08 11.29 -96.62
CA ASN A 2 -66.66 11.81 -95.37
C ASN A 2 -65.73 12.85 -94.71
N LYS A 3 -66.31 13.98 -94.30
CA LYS A 3 -65.69 15.24 -93.79
C LYS A 3 -64.95 15.13 -92.44
N TRP A 4 -64.25 14.03 -92.16
CA TRP A 4 -63.55 13.80 -90.88
C TRP A 4 -62.02 13.89 -90.95
N GLN A 5 -61.45 14.25 -92.11
CA GLN A 5 -59.99 14.37 -92.29
C GLN A 5 -59.47 15.80 -92.46
N LYS A 6 -60.24 16.81 -92.05
CA LYS A 6 -59.88 18.24 -92.19
C LYS A 6 -59.84 19.04 -90.88
N PHE A 7 -59.49 18.39 -89.77
CA PHE A 7 -59.14 19.01 -88.48
C PHE A 7 -57.71 18.69 -88.03
N ARG A 8 -56.84 18.23 -88.93
CA ARG A 8 -55.39 18.27 -88.71
C ARG A 8 -54.87 19.52 -89.39
N LEU A 9 -54.62 20.57 -88.60
CA LEU A 9 -53.92 21.85 -88.84
C LEU A 9 -54.45 22.75 -87.70
N ASN A 10 -53.72 23.15 -86.65
CA ASN A 10 -52.36 23.66 -86.59
C ASN A 10 -51.93 23.64 -85.09
N GLU A 11 -51.11 22.66 -84.64
CA GLU A 11 -50.69 22.52 -83.23
C GLU A 11 -49.30 23.12 -82.92
N ASP A 12 -48.79 23.99 -83.79
CA ASP A 12 -47.45 24.58 -83.66
C ASP A 12 -47.30 25.48 -82.41
N GLY A 13 -48.41 25.94 -81.81
CA GLY A 13 -48.41 26.68 -80.54
C GLY A 13 -48.61 25.83 -79.27
N PHE A 14 -49.19 24.64 -79.39
CA PHE A 14 -49.49 23.77 -78.23
C PHE A 14 -48.24 23.08 -77.70
N SER A 15 -47.32 22.71 -78.60
CA SER A 15 -45.99 22.17 -78.21
C SER A 15 -45.19 23.17 -77.40
N PHE A 16 -45.23 24.47 -77.78
CA PHE A 16 -44.58 25.53 -77.00
C PHE A 16 -45.19 25.68 -75.61
N LEU A 17 -46.53 25.66 -75.49
CA LEU A 17 -47.21 25.78 -74.21
C LEU A 17 -46.93 24.56 -73.29
N LEU A 18 -46.86 23.36 -73.85
CA LEU A 18 -46.56 22.12 -73.12
C LEU A 18 -45.10 22.11 -72.65
N VAL A 19 -44.16 22.50 -73.51
CA VAL A 19 -42.74 22.66 -73.14
C VAL A 19 -42.57 23.76 -72.09
N PHE A 20 -43.27 24.88 -72.23
CA PHE A 20 -43.23 25.97 -71.26
C PHE A 20 -43.80 25.55 -69.89
N LEU A 21 -44.93 24.84 -69.87
CA LEU A 21 -45.51 24.27 -68.66
C LEU A 21 -44.57 23.23 -68.02
N ALA A 22 -43.94 22.38 -68.83
CA ALA A 22 -42.96 21.40 -68.34
C ALA A 22 -41.73 22.08 -67.73
N ILE A 23 -41.20 23.14 -68.35
CA ILE A 23 -40.08 23.93 -67.81
C ILE A 23 -40.49 24.61 -66.51
N ILE A 24 -41.68 25.22 -66.43
CA ILE A 24 -42.19 25.83 -65.19
C ILE A 24 -42.31 24.78 -64.09
N LEU A 25 -42.87 23.61 -64.40
CA LEU A 25 -43.04 22.53 -63.44
C LEU A 25 -41.69 22.01 -62.93
N VAL A 26 -40.73 21.78 -63.83
CA VAL A 26 -39.36 21.38 -63.47
C VAL A 26 -38.66 22.47 -62.66
N THR A 27 -38.89 23.75 -62.97
CA THR A 27 -38.27 24.87 -62.24
C THR A 27 -38.84 25.01 -60.83
N ILE A 28 -40.17 24.88 -60.66
CA ILE A 28 -40.83 24.92 -59.35
C ILE A 28 -40.36 23.74 -58.48
N LEU A 29 -40.30 22.54 -59.06
CA LEU A 29 -39.80 21.35 -58.36
C LEU A 29 -38.30 21.49 -58.01
N GLY A 30 -37.50 21.99 -58.95
CA GLY A 30 -36.07 22.22 -58.76
C GLY A 30 -35.78 23.24 -57.65
N LEU A 31 -36.49 24.38 -57.64
CA LEU A 31 -36.39 25.39 -56.57
C LEU A 31 -36.85 24.83 -55.23
N GLY A 32 -37.93 24.04 -55.20
CA GLY A 32 -38.41 23.39 -53.98
C GLY A 32 -37.36 22.45 -53.36
N LEU A 33 -36.72 21.61 -54.17
CA LEU A 33 -35.66 20.70 -53.72
C LEU A 33 -34.41 21.44 -53.23
N LEU A 34 -34.02 22.54 -53.88
CA LEU A 34 -32.90 23.37 -53.44
C LEU A 34 -33.15 24.03 -52.09
N ILE A 35 -34.37 24.53 -51.84
CA ILE A 35 -34.74 25.11 -50.54
C ILE A 35 -34.71 24.05 -49.44
N ILE A 36 -35.27 22.86 -49.69
CA ILE A 36 -35.26 21.75 -48.72
C ILE A 36 -33.81 21.32 -48.42
N SER A 37 -32.99 21.17 -49.45
CA SER A 37 -31.58 20.76 -49.30
C SER A 37 -30.77 21.80 -48.54
N SER A 38 -30.97 23.10 -48.82
CA SER A 38 -30.31 24.21 -48.12
C SER A 38 -30.72 24.25 -46.64
N ASN A 39 -32.01 24.08 -46.34
CA ASN A 39 -32.49 24.00 -44.97
C ASN A 39 -31.93 22.76 -44.25
N SER A 40 -31.91 21.60 -44.90
CA SER A 40 -31.34 20.37 -44.33
C SER A 40 -29.84 20.52 -44.04
N LEU A 41 -29.07 21.13 -44.92
CA LEU A 41 -27.64 21.42 -44.69
C LEU A 41 -27.43 22.39 -43.52
N LYS A 42 -28.26 23.44 -43.42
CA LYS A 42 -28.22 24.37 -42.28
C LYS A 42 -28.56 23.68 -40.97
N THR A 43 -29.61 22.86 -40.94
CA THR A 43 -29.99 22.06 -39.78
C THR A 43 -28.87 21.10 -39.37
N SER A 44 -28.30 20.35 -40.32
CA SER A 44 -27.20 19.42 -40.04
C SER A 44 -25.94 20.13 -39.54
N THR A 45 -25.63 21.32 -40.07
CA THR A 45 -24.49 22.11 -39.59
C THR A 45 -24.71 22.57 -38.15
N HIS A 46 -25.92 23.06 -37.84
CA HIS A 46 -26.29 23.50 -36.50
C HIS A 46 -26.33 22.34 -35.49
N GLU A 47 -26.80 21.16 -35.91
CA GLU A 47 -26.77 19.93 -35.08
C GLU A 47 -25.33 19.52 -34.76
N ARG A 48 -24.45 19.54 -35.77
CA ARG A 48 -23.03 19.22 -35.59
C ARG A 48 -22.31 20.22 -34.69
N GLU A 49 -22.59 21.52 -34.85
CA GLU A 49 -22.06 22.57 -33.97
C GLU A 49 -22.56 22.39 -32.53
N ASN A 50 -23.88 22.17 -32.33
CA ASN A 50 -24.46 21.90 -31.01
C ASN A 50 -23.79 20.70 -30.31
N GLN A 51 -23.61 19.59 -31.03
CA GLN A 51 -22.93 18.41 -30.49
C GLN A 51 -21.48 18.71 -30.12
N SER A 52 -20.77 19.46 -30.98
CA SER A 52 -19.38 19.86 -30.71
C SER A 52 -19.28 20.70 -29.44
N ILE A 53 -20.18 21.67 -29.26
CA ILE A 53 -20.26 22.55 -28.08
C ILE A 53 -20.52 21.75 -26.80
N PHE A 54 -21.41 20.76 -26.86
CA PHE A 54 -21.64 19.83 -25.75
C PHE A 54 -20.36 19.06 -25.37
N TYR A 55 -19.66 18.50 -26.35
CA TYR A 55 -18.40 17.77 -26.09
C TYR A 55 -17.29 18.66 -25.52
N ILE A 56 -17.26 19.95 -25.89
CA ILE A 56 -16.31 20.92 -25.33
C ILE A 56 -16.61 21.13 -23.84
N ALA A 57 -17.88 21.29 -23.47
CA ALA A 57 -18.30 21.42 -22.09
C ALA A 57 -18.00 20.14 -21.27
N GLU A 58 -18.28 18.96 -21.83
CA GLU A 58 -17.95 17.66 -21.21
C GLU A 58 -16.43 17.47 -21.01
N ALA A 59 -15.62 17.93 -21.98
CA ALA A 59 -14.16 17.89 -21.85
C ALA A 59 -13.67 18.79 -20.70
N GLY A 60 -14.30 19.95 -20.51
CA GLY A 60 -14.01 20.84 -19.38
C GLY A 60 -14.28 20.16 -18.02
N ILE A 61 -15.43 19.49 -17.87
CA ILE A 61 -15.74 18.69 -16.68
C ILE A 61 -14.65 17.64 -16.41
N ASN A 62 -14.27 16.87 -17.43
CA ASN A 62 -13.28 15.79 -17.27
C ASN A 62 -11.90 16.32 -16.89
N TYR A 63 -11.50 17.46 -17.46
CA TYR A 63 -10.25 18.12 -17.11
C TYR A 63 -10.20 18.54 -15.64
N GLU A 64 -11.25 19.21 -15.16
CA GLU A 64 -11.27 19.69 -13.77
C GLU A 64 -11.43 18.54 -12.78
N LYS A 65 -12.21 17.52 -13.13
CA LYS A 65 -12.34 16.29 -12.35
C LYS A 65 -10.99 15.64 -12.07
N ALA A 66 -10.10 15.56 -13.07
CA ALA A 66 -8.76 14.98 -12.87
C ALA A 66 -7.96 15.74 -11.80
N LYS A 67 -8.07 17.07 -11.73
CA LYS A 67 -7.45 17.86 -10.67
C LYS A 67 -8.08 17.63 -9.31
N LEU A 68 -9.41 17.48 -9.24
CA LEU A 68 -10.08 17.17 -7.97
C LEU A 68 -9.65 15.82 -7.42
N TYR A 69 -9.41 14.82 -8.28
CA TYR A 69 -8.80 13.54 -7.86
C TYR A 69 -7.40 13.74 -7.24
N GLU A 70 -6.57 14.59 -7.81
CA GLU A 70 -5.26 14.95 -7.25
C GLU A 70 -5.41 15.60 -5.87
N LYS A 71 -6.35 16.56 -5.72
CA LYS A 71 -6.61 17.24 -4.44
C LYS A 71 -7.16 16.29 -3.38
N ALA A 72 -8.00 15.32 -3.75
CA ALA A 72 -8.47 14.28 -2.85
C ALA A 72 -7.30 13.44 -2.33
N ASN A 73 -6.38 13.05 -3.23
CA ASN A 73 -5.19 12.30 -2.85
C ASN A 73 -4.26 13.14 -1.95
N ASP A 74 -4.03 14.41 -2.26
CA ASP A 74 -3.25 15.32 -1.43
C ASP A 74 -3.83 15.43 0.00
N ALA A 75 -5.15 15.63 0.10
CA ALA A 75 -5.86 15.66 1.39
C ALA A 75 -5.69 14.36 2.17
N TYR A 76 -5.76 13.21 1.48
CA TYR A 76 -5.54 11.90 2.09
C TYR A 76 -4.12 11.74 2.64
N GLN A 77 -3.10 12.15 1.87
CA GLN A 77 -1.70 12.06 2.31
C GLN A 77 -1.42 12.99 3.50
N LEU A 78 -1.98 14.21 3.49
CA LEU A 78 -1.89 15.13 4.63
C LEU A 78 -2.58 14.57 5.87
N ALA A 79 -3.78 14.00 5.72
CA ALA A 79 -4.49 13.36 6.82
C ALA A 79 -3.71 12.18 7.40
N LYS A 80 -3.10 11.35 6.55
CA LYS A 80 -2.26 10.22 6.96
C LYS A 80 -1.02 10.69 7.73
N LYS A 81 -0.35 11.72 7.23
CA LYS A 81 0.80 12.34 7.91
C LYS A 81 0.43 12.84 9.31
N ASP A 82 -0.65 13.60 9.42
CA ASP A 82 -1.09 14.16 10.69
C ASP A 82 -1.59 13.08 11.65
N TYR A 83 -2.37 12.12 11.15
CA TYR A 83 -2.84 10.97 11.92
C TYR A 83 -1.69 10.16 12.50
N ASN A 84 -0.64 9.93 11.70
CA ASN A 84 0.53 9.17 12.14
C ASN A 84 1.30 9.88 13.26
N SER A 85 1.23 11.22 13.32
CA SER A 85 1.83 12.04 14.38
C SER A 85 1.02 12.07 15.68
N LEU A 86 -0.23 11.58 15.69
CA LEU A 86 -1.08 11.59 16.88
C LEU A 86 -0.63 10.58 17.94
N PRO A 87 -0.88 10.87 19.23
CA PRO A 87 -0.81 9.86 20.28
C PRO A 87 -1.77 8.69 20.01
N VAL A 88 -1.35 7.46 20.31
CA VAL A 88 -2.10 6.23 19.96
C VAL A 88 -3.51 6.19 20.55
N ASN A 89 -3.73 6.73 21.75
CA ASN A 89 -5.07 6.83 22.35
C ASN A 89 -6.04 7.75 21.58
N GLN A 90 -5.53 8.54 20.63
CA GLN A 90 -6.31 9.42 19.75
C GLN A 90 -6.40 8.89 18.32
N LYS A 91 -5.69 7.79 17.99
CA LYS A 91 -5.70 7.16 16.67
C LYS A 91 -6.97 6.32 16.47
N THR A 92 -8.09 6.99 16.21
CA THR A 92 -9.37 6.37 15.87
C THR A 92 -9.75 6.61 14.41
N THR A 93 -10.62 5.77 13.85
CA THR A 93 -11.16 5.99 12.49
C THR A 93 -11.84 7.34 12.36
N SER A 94 -12.63 7.75 13.35
CA SER A 94 -13.29 9.06 13.36
C SER A 94 -12.29 10.22 13.32
N LYS A 95 -11.13 10.07 13.96
CA LYS A 95 -10.10 11.11 13.96
C LYS A 95 -9.42 11.23 12.60
N PHE A 96 -9.15 10.10 11.94
CA PHE A 96 -8.63 10.11 10.57
C PHE A 96 -9.63 10.75 9.60
N THR A 97 -10.91 10.37 9.68
CA THR A 97 -11.99 10.96 8.86
C THR A 97 -12.04 12.47 9.02
N ALA A 98 -12.05 12.98 10.26
CA ALA A 98 -12.09 14.42 10.51
C ALA A 98 -10.86 15.17 9.96
N LEU A 99 -9.67 14.57 9.98
CA LEU A 99 -8.47 15.16 9.38
C LEU A 99 -8.60 15.24 7.86
N TYR A 100 -9.04 14.16 7.22
CA TYR A 100 -9.27 14.13 5.77
C TYR A 100 -10.27 15.21 5.34
N GLU A 101 -11.43 15.28 6.00
CA GLU A 101 -12.46 16.28 5.74
C GLU A 101 -11.94 17.71 5.90
N SER A 102 -11.15 17.97 6.94
CA SER A 102 -10.55 19.30 7.16
C SER A 102 -9.56 19.67 6.05
N HIS A 103 -8.73 18.71 5.60
CA HIS A 103 -7.72 18.97 4.57
C HIS A 103 -8.35 19.17 3.18
N ILE A 104 -9.37 18.38 2.83
CA ILE A 104 -10.03 18.55 1.53
C ILE A 104 -10.76 19.89 1.43
N LEU A 105 -11.45 20.32 2.49
CA LEU A 105 -12.08 21.64 2.52
C LEU A 105 -11.06 22.76 2.36
N ALA A 106 -9.91 22.68 3.04
CA ALA A 106 -8.85 23.68 2.92
C ALA A 106 -8.24 23.74 1.51
N LEU A 107 -8.11 22.60 0.83
CA LEU A 107 -7.62 22.54 -0.55
C LEU A 107 -8.66 23.02 -1.58
N MET A 108 -9.95 22.89 -1.26
CA MET A 108 -11.04 23.30 -2.15
C MET A 108 -11.38 24.79 -2.05
N GLU A 109 -11.24 25.41 -0.88
CA GLU A 109 -11.53 26.84 -0.65
C GLU A 109 -10.97 27.79 -1.74
N PRO A 110 -9.67 27.71 -2.14
CA PRO A 110 -9.15 28.61 -3.17
C PRO A 110 -9.73 28.37 -4.56
N LEU A 111 -10.22 27.17 -4.86
CA LEU A 111 -10.84 26.84 -6.15
C LEU A 111 -12.26 27.40 -6.25
N ILE A 112 -12.98 27.49 -5.14
CA ILE A 112 -14.34 28.06 -5.06
C ILE A 112 -14.28 29.58 -5.18
N GLN A 113 -13.26 30.21 -4.61
CA GLN A 113 -13.08 31.67 -4.65
C GLN A 113 -12.38 32.18 -5.92
N ALA A 114 -11.92 31.27 -6.79
CA ALA A 114 -11.21 31.63 -8.00
C ALA A 114 -12.15 32.15 -9.09
N GLU A 115 -11.60 32.98 -9.98
CA GLU A 115 -12.26 33.31 -11.25
C GLU A 115 -12.42 32.04 -12.11
N PRO A 116 -13.40 32.02 -13.05
CA PRO A 116 -13.63 30.87 -13.91
C PRO A 116 -12.35 30.41 -14.63
N THR A 117 -12.10 29.10 -14.60
CA THR A 117 -10.95 28.51 -15.31
C THR A 117 -11.29 28.41 -16.80
N ILE A 118 -10.47 29.03 -17.64
CA ILE A 118 -10.62 29.01 -19.09
C ILE A 118 -9.66 27.98 -19.71
N ILE A 119 -10.20 27.07 -20.51
CA ILE A 119 -9.44 26.13 -21.33
C ILE A 119 -9.69 26.47 -22.79
N ASP A 120 -8.65 26.92 -23.48
CA ASP A 120 -8.65 27.30 -24.90
C ASP A 120 -7.64 26.48 -25.72
N THR A 121 -7.07 25.42 -25.15
CA THR A 121 -6.00 24.60 -25.76
C THR A 121 -6.49 23.46 -26.63
N PHE A 122 -7.80 23.36 -26.85
CA PHE A 122 -8.41 22.33 -27.70
C PHE A 122 -7.99 22.49 -29.18
N GLU A 123 -7.93 21.38 -29.91
CA GLU A 123 -7.76 21.42 -31.36
C GLU A 123 -8.93 22.14 -32.02
N THR A 124 -8.64 22.91 -33.07
CA THR A 124 -9.65 23.64 -33.84
C THR A 124 -10.70 22.68 -34.41
N GLN A 125 -11.98 22.94 -34.11
CA GLN A 125 -13.12 22.19 -34.63
C GLN A 125 -13.90 23.07 -35.58
N LEU A 126 -14.25 22.55 -36.76
CA LEU A 126 -15.02 23.30 -37.78
C LEU A 126 -14.37 24.64 -38.21
N GLY A 127 -13.05 24.77 -38.05
CA GLY A 127 -12.32 26.02 -38.32
C GLY A 127 -12.45 27.09 -37.23
N LYS A 128 -13.05 26.76 -36.09
CA LYS A 128 -13.28 27.65 -34.94
C LYS A 128 -12.51 27.14 -33.71
N GLN A 129 -12.09 28.06 -32.83
CA GLN A 129 -11.37 27.71 -31.61
C GLN A 129 -12.36 27.35 -30.49
N PRO A 130 -12.32 26.12 -29.94
CA PRO A 130 -13.14 25.73 -28.81
C PRO A 130 -12.66 26.33 -27.49
N ILE A 131 -13.59 26.71 -26.62
CA ILE A 131 -13.32 27.19 -25.27
C ILE A 131 -14.25 26.48 -24.28
N ALA A 132 -13.69 26.02 -23.16
CA ALA A 132 -14.45 25.57 -21.99
C ALA A 132 -14.16 26.51 -20.81
N GLU A 133 -15.21 27.06 -20.24
CA GLU A 133 -15.17 27.89 -19.02
C GLU A 133 -15.72 27.09 -17.85
N ILE A 134 -14.98 27.01 -16.75
CA ILE A 134 -15.28 26.09 -15.64
C ILE A 134 -15.37 26.85 -14.32
N THR A 135 -16.43 26.58 -13.56
CA THR A 135 -16.60 27.05 -12.18
C THR A 135 -16.86 25.87 -11.25
N ILE A 136 -16.50 26.05 -9.97
CA ILE A 136 -16.72 25.07 -8.92
C ILE A 136 -17.46 25.74 -7.78
N ASP A 137 -18.59 25.16 -7.39
CA ASP A 137 -19.40 25.62 -6.27
C ASP A 137 -19.55 24.51 -5.23
N GLN A 138 -19.62 24.88 -3.95
CA GLN A 138 -19.89 23.95 -2.86
C GLN A 138 -21.41 23.83 -2.63
N ASP A 139 -21.88 22.60 -2.41
CA ASP A 139 -23.28 22.35 -2.07
C ASP A 139 -23.56 22.87 -0.63
N PRO A 140 -24.60 23.71 -0.43
CA PRO A 140 -24.93 24.28 0.87
C PRO A 140 -25.40 23.24 1.91
N ASP A 141 -25.95 22.10 1.47
CA ASP A 141 -26.49 21.06 2.34
C ASP A 141 -25.47 19.96 2.66
N ASN A 142 -24.41 19.83 1.84
CA ASN A 142 -23.34 18.87 2.04
C ASN A 142 -21.97 19.50 1.76
N HIS A 143 -21.23 19.82 2.82
CA HIS A 143 -19.92 20.49 2.71
C HIS A 143 -18.85 19.66 1.99
N LEU A 144 -19.01 18.34 1.80
CA LEU A 144 -18.08 17.52 1.02
C LEU A 144 -18.53 17.30 -0.42
N ARG A 145 -19.59 17.99 -0.85
CA ARG A 145 -20.14 17.91 -2.20
C ARG A 145 -19.87 19.19 -2.96
N PHE A 146 -19.41 19.03 -4.19
CA PHE A 146 -19.05 20.14 -5.07
C PHE A 146 -19.67 19.93 -6.45
N SER A 147 -20.16 21.00 -7.07
CA SER A 147 -20.63 20.99 -8.45
C SER A 147 -19.60 21.64 -9.35
N ILE A 148 -19.16 20.90 -10.37
CA ILE A 148 -18.38 21.45 -11.47
C ILE A 148 -19.38 21.86 -12.55
N THR A 149 -19.35 23.13 -12.92
CA THR A 149 -20.12 23.66 -14.05
C THR A 149 -19.14 23.97 -15.18
N SER A 150 -19.38 23.41 -16.37
CA SER A 150 -18.58 23.74 -17.55
C SER A 150 -19.47 24.27 -18.67
N THR A 151 -19.11 25.45 -19.18
CA THR A 151 -19.74 26.08 -20.34
C THR A 151 -18.83 25.97 -21.55
N GLY A 152 -19.25 25.18 -22.54
CA GLY A 152 -18.56 25.05 -23.82
C GLY A 152 -19.08 26.06 -24.84
N TYR A 153 -18.19 26.63 -25.64
CA TYR A 153 -18.53 27.50 -26.78
C TYR A 153 -17.37 27.64 -27.77
N PHE A 154 -17.64 28.27 -28.92
CA PHE A 154 -16.59 28.69 -29.86
C PHE A 154 -16.24 30.16 -29.66
N SER A 155 -14.96 30.51 -29.78
CA SER A 155 -14.45 31.88 -29.53
C SER A 155 -15.14 32.97 -30.36
N ASP A 156 -15.60 32.65 -31.57
CA ASP A 156 -16.26 33.56 -32.50
C ASP A 156 -17.78 33.66 -32.29
N THR A 157 -18.39 32.71 -31.58
CA THR A 157 -19.82 32.70 -31.25
C THR A 157 -20.10 32.34 -29.77
N PRO A 158 -19.68 33.16 -28.79
CA PRO A 158 -19.87 32.84 -27.36
C PRO A 158 -21.33 32.74 -26.91
N SER A 159 -22.26 33.38 -27.62
CA SER A 159 -23.70 33.31 -27.34
C SER A 159 -24.33 31.97 -27.71
N GLN A 160 -23.64 31.13 -28.48
CA GLN A 160 -24.02 29.75 -28.72
C GLN A 160 -23.18 28.85 -27.82
N ASN A 161 -23.73 28.51 -26.66
CA ASN A 161 -23.06 27.73 -25.65
C ASN A 161 -23.92 26.55 -25.17
N ARG A 162 -23.27 25.64 -24.45
CA ARG A 162 -23.92 24.59 -23.64
C ARG A 162 -23.28 24.55 -22.29
N GLU A 163 -24.11 24.39 -21.27
CA GLU A 163 -23.70 24.23 -19.89
C GLU A 163 -23.97 22.78 -19.48
N VAL A 164 -22.95 22.13 -18.93
CA VAL A 164 -23.07 20.83 -18.28
C VAL A 164 -22.62 20.95 -16.84
N ILE A 165 -23.29 20.21 -15.95
CA ILE A 165 -23.00 20.22 -14.53
C ILE A 165 -22.81 18.79 -14.07
N GLN A 166 -21.74 18.55 -13.32
CA GLN A 166 -21.54 17.30 -12.61
C GLN A 166 -21.27 17.55 -11.13
N THR A 167 -21.99 16.83 -10.27
CA THR A 167 -21.77 16.87 -8.83
C THR A 167 -20.84 15.75 -8.40
N ILE A 168 -19.90 16.06 -7.51
CA ILE A 168 -18.92 15.15 -6.98
C ILE A 168 -19.00 15.15 -5.45
N ASP A 169 -19.07 13.96 -4.85
CA ASP A 169 -18.95 13.78 -3.40
C ASP A 169 -17.53 13.31 -3.06
N PHE A 170 -16.82 14.06 -2.21
CA PHE A 170 -15.61 13.53 -1.58
C PHE A 170 -16.00 12.52 -0.50
N VAL A 171 -15.49 11.30 -0.65
CA VAL A 171 -15.75 10.19 0.27
C VAL A 171 -14.43 9.70 0.83
N LEU A 172 -14.45 9.00 1.95
CA LEU A 172 -13.26 8.33 2.48
C LEU A 172 -13.51 6.83 2.56
N LYS A 173 -12.89 6.08 1.64
CA LYS A 173 -12.78 4.63 1.72
C LYS A 173 -11.32 4.25 1.55
N ALA A 174 -10.74 3.61 2.54
CA ALA A 174 -9.35 3.15 2.54
C ALA A 174 -9.25 1.78 3.19
N GLU A 175 -8.20 1.04 2.86
CA GLU A 175 -7.89 -0.25 3.50
C GLU A 175 -7.53 -0.02 4.97
N THR A 176 -8.08 -0.86 5.87
CA THR A 176 -7.81 -0.78 7.31
C THR A 176 -7.39 -2.14 7.87
N THR A 177 -6.31 -2.18 8.65
CA THR A 177 -5.71 -3.45 9.12
C THR A 177 -6.17 -3.90 10.51
N ASN A 178 -7.06 -3.17 11.19
CA ASN A 178 -7.57 -3.56 12.51
C ASN A 178 -9.09 -3.71 12.55
N ASN A 179 -9.59 -4.73 11.86
CA ASN A 179 -10.89 -5.29 12.20
C ASN A 179 -10.72 -6.22 13.41
N ASN A 180 -11.02 -5.70 14.60
CA ASN A 180 -11.36 -6.49 15.80
C ASN A 180 -12.73 -7.18 15.64
N THR A 181 -12.99 -7.76 14.47
CA THR A 181 -14.12 -8.66 14.25
C THR A 181 -13.54 -9.95 13.74
N GLY A 182 -13.58 -10.96 14.60
CA GLY A 182 -13.38 -12.32 14.18
C GLY A 182 -14.27 -12.61 12.97
N ASP A 183 -13.70 -13.45 12.11
CA ASP A 183 -14.29 -14.08 10.94
C ASP A 183 -14.08 -13.38 9.58
N GLY A 184 -13.62 -14.19 8.63
CA GLY A 184 -13.80 -13.99 7.20
C GLY A 184 -12.99 -12.89 6.52
N ASN A 185 -11.79 -13.24 6.07
CA ASN A 185 -11.29 -12.89 4.72
C ASN A 185 -11.34 -11.39 4.33
N GLY A 186 -10.69 -10.53 5.12
CA GLY A 186 -10.37 -9.16 4.74
C GLY A 186 -8.86 -9.03 4.54
N ASN A 187 -8.44 -8.64 3.32
CA ASN A 187 -7.05 -8.39 2.95
C ASN A 187 -6.37 -7.51 4.00
N ILE A 188 -5.39 -8.10 4.68
CA ILE A 188 -4.41 -7.38 5.47
C ILE A 188 -3.50 -6.71 4.43
N ASN A 189 -3.22 -5.41 4.57
CA ASN A 189 -2.14 -4.75 3.83
C ASN A 189 -0.77 -5.23 4.33
N THR A 190 -0.56 -6.54 4.28
CA THR A 190 0.76 -7.12 4.16
C THR A 190 1.19 -6.84 2.74
N ILE A 191 2.21 -6.02 2.54
CA ILE A 191 2.95 -6.03 1.27
C ILE A 191 3.32 -7.50 1.05
N THR A 192 2.62 -8.15 0.13
CA THR A 192 2.95 -9.50 -0.30
C THR A 192 4.13 -9.31 -1.22
N PRO A 193 5.35 -9.71 -0.82
CA PRO A 193 6.53 -9.42 -1.60
C PRO A 193 6.38 -10.03 -2.99
N GLU A 194 6.37 -9.19 -4.02
CA GLU A 194 6.36 -9.63 -5.41
C GLU A 194 7.72 -10.25 -5.80
N PHE A 195 8.77 -9.84 -5.08
CA PHE A 195 10.14 -10.27 -5.28
C PHE A 195 10.64 -11.09 -4.10
N THR A 196 11.54 -12.04 -4.39
CA THR A 196 12.32 -12.75 -3.36
C THR A 196 13.27 -11.81 -2.64
N VAL A 197 13.85 -10.88 -3.39
CA VAL A 197 14.68 -9.80 -2.85
C VAL A 197 14.32 -8.53 -3.59
N GLN A 198 13.96 -7.49 -2.85
CA GLN A 198 13.82 -6.13 -3.38
C GLN A 198 14.67 -5.17 -2.55
N THR A 199 15.46 -4.32 -3.21
CA THR A 199 16.30 -3.34 -2.52
C THR A 199 16.14 -1.93 -3.08
N GLN A 200 16.39 -0.92 -2.24
CA GLN A 200 16.56 0.45 -2.72
C GLN A 200 17.90 0.61 -3.45
N GLY A 201 18.96 0.12 -2.81
CA GLY A 201 20.34 0.10 -3.26
C GLY A 201 20.75 -1.26 -3.84
N ASN A 202 21.99 -1.66 -3.57
CA ASN A 202 22.69 -2.71 -4.29
C ASN A 202 22.29 -4.13 -3.85
N ILE A 203 22.37 -5.07 -4.79
CA ILE A 203 22.34 -6.52 -4.54
C ILE A 203 23.67 -7.11 -5.01
N THR A 204 24.46 -7.65 -4.10
CA THR A 204 25.77 -8.25 -4.41
C THR A 204 25.80 -9.73 -4.08
N LEU A 205 26.03 -10.58 -5.09
CA LEU A 205 26.12 -12.03 -4.94
C LEU A 205 27.52 -12.54 -5.30
N THR A 206 28.18 -13.18 -4.34
CA THR A 206 29.53 -13.73 -4.49
C THR A 206 29.64 -15.11 -3.85
N GLY A 207 30.74 -15.83 -4.11
CA GLY A 207 31.04 -17.07 -3.38
C GLY A 207 29.98 -18.17 -3.53
N SER A 208 29.31 -18.26 -4.68
CA SER A 208 28.22 -19.22 -4.96
C SER A 208 26.92 -18.96 -4.21
N ALA A 209 26.62 -17.71 -3.87
CA ALA A 209 25.32 -17.30 -3.33
C ALA A 209 24.21 -17.49 -4.37
N THR A 210 23.02 -17.92 -3.94
CA THR A 210 21.90 -18.23 -4.85
C THR A 210 20.60 -17.57 -4.41
N ILE A 211 19.95 -16.82 -5.29
CA ILE A 211 18.56 -16.37 -5.10
C ILE A 211 17.63 -17.20 -5.99
N LYS A 212 16.68 -17.90 -5.37
CA LYS A 212 15.66 -18.70 -6.04
C LYS A 212 14.34 -17.95 -6.10
N GLY A 213 14.24 -17.06 -7.09
CA GLY A 213 13.05 -16.29 -7.44
C GLY A 213 13.42 -14.93 -8.03
N ASN A 214 12.43 -14.05 -8.17
CA ASN A 214 12.60 -12.74 -8.81
C ASN A 214 13.33 -11.78 -7.89
N VAL A 215 14.17 -10.92 -8.46
CA VAL A 215 14.86 -9.84 -7.74
C VAL A 215 14.62 -8.51 -8.41
N ALA A 216 14.63 -7.44 -7.63
CA ALA A 216 14.63 -6.09 -8.19
C ALA A 216 15.42 -5.11 -7.30
N THR A 217 15.97 -4.08 -7.95
CA THR A 217 16.47 -2.87 -7.30
C THR A 217 15.79 -1.66 -7.91
N ASP A 218 15.62 -0.61 -7.12
CA ASP A 218 15.13 0.68 -7.60
C ASP A 218 16.26 1.46 -8.28
N THR A 219 17.27 1.86 -7.50
CA THR A 219 18.36 2.73 -7.97
C THR A 219 19.73 2.09 -7.99
N GLY A 220 19.87 0.91 -7.36
CA GLY A 220 21.16 0.26 -7.15
C GLY A 220 21.65 -0.59 -8.32
N ILE A 221 22.77 -1.27 -8.05
CA ILE A 221 23.44 -2.22 -8.94
C ILE A 221 23.16 -3.64 -8.45
N ILE A 222 22.80 -4.53 -9.36
CA ILE A 222 22.77 -5.98 -9.15
C ILE A 222 24.07 -6.54 -9.71
N SER A 223 24.96 -7.02 -8.82
CA SER A 223 26.26 -7.60 -9.16
C SER A 223 26.30 -9.08 -8.82
N ILE A 224 26.65 -9.92 -9.80
CA ILE A 224 26.77 -11.36 -9.64
C ILE A 224 28.18 -11.78 -10.04
N ASP A 225 28.88 -12.52 -9.18
CA ASP A 225 30.21 -13.05 -9.48
C ASP A 225 30.42 -14.46 -8.90
N GLY A 226 31.46 -15.15 -9.39
CA GLY A 226 31.81 -16.52 -9.00
C GLY A 226 30.73 -17.51 -9.40
N GLY A 227 30.47 -18.55 -8.60
CA GLY A 227 29.42 -19.55 -8.87
C GLY A 227 27.99 -19.10 -8.53
N SER A 228 27.75 -17.79 -8.37
CA SER A 228 26.49 -17.26 -7.87
C SER A 228 25.37 -17.28 -8.92
N SER A 229 24.11 -17.32 -8.51
CA SER A 229 22.99 -17.43 -9.47
C SER A 229 21.69 -16.80 -9.00
N ILE A 230 20.87 -16.38 -9.98
CA ILE A 230 19.48 -15.93 -9.79
C ILE A 230 18.58 -16.73 -10.72
N THR A 231 17.59 -17.43 -10.17
CA THR A 231 16.71 -18.30 -10.99
C THR A 231 15.53 -17.55 -11.61
N GLY A 232 15.06 -16.46 -11.00
CA GLY A 232 13.94 -15.64 -11.51
C GLY A 232 14.37 -14.53 -12.47
N THR A 233 13.50 -13.52 -12.60
CA THR A 233 13.76 -12.27 -13.32
C THR A 233 14.62 -11.30 -12.50
N VAL A 234 15.24 -10.35 -13.19
CA VAL A 234 16.14 -9.35 -12.61
C VAL A 234 15.65 -7.96 -13.01
N GLY A 235 14.95 -7.26 -12.12
CA GLY A 235 14.50 -5.89 -12.32
C GLY A 235 15.60 -4.89 -12.01
N ALA A 236 16.25 -4.38 -13.06
CA ALA A 236 17.28 -3.35 -12.96
C ALA A 236 17.42 -2.62 -14.29
N SER A 237 18.09 -1.47 -14.28
CA SER A 237 18.54 -0.85 -15.53
C SER A 237 19.66 -1.69 -16.16
N SER A 238 19.77 -1.70 -17.48
CA SER A 238 20.75 -2.52 -18.21
C SER A 238 22.19 -2.29 -17.76
N ASP A 239 22.53 -1.04 -17.46
CA ASP A 239 23.87 -0.63 -17.03
C ASP A 239 24.15 -0.99 -15.56
N ASN A 240 23.09 -1.29 -14.80
CA ASN A 240 23.14 -1.63 -13.39
C ASN A 240 23.06 -3.14 -13.15
N PHE A 241 23.08 -3.97 -14.19
CA PHE A 241 23.16 -5.42 -14.04
C PHE A 241 24.53 -5.94 -14.48
N ILE A 242 25.39 -6.22 -13.50
CA ILE A 242 26.80 -6.56 -13.71
C ILE A 242 27.01 -8.05 -13.45
N TYR A 243 27.59 -8.74 -14.44
CA TYR A 243 27.95 -10.15 -14.35
C TYR A 243 29.14 -10.47 -15.29
N PRO A 244 29.95 -11.50 -14.98
CA PRO A 244 31.02 -11.95 -15.86
C PRO A 244 30.52 -12.35 -17.26
N SER A 245 31.34 -12.12 -18.28
CA SER A 245 30.99 -12.39 -19.69
C SER A 245 30.57 -13.84 -19.97
N TRP A 246 31.09 -14.81 -19.21
CA TRP A 246 30.75 -16.22 -19.34
C TRP A 246 29.34 -16.56 -18.81
N MET A 247 28.69 -15.66 -18.07
CA MET A 247 27.28 -15.74 -17.64
C MET A 247 26.33 -15.00 -18.59
N GLY A 248 26.66 -14.89 -19.88
CA GLY A 248 25.89 -14.10 -20.86
C GLY A 248 24.39 -14.43 -20.95
N ASN A 249 23.98 -15.63 -20.55
CA ASN A 249 22.58 -16.05 -20.48
C ASN A 249 21.74 -15.31 -19.42
N LEU A 250 22.39 -14.63 -18.46
CA LEU A 250 21.69 -13.80 -17.49
C LEU A 250 21.02 -12.59 -18.13
N LYS A 251 21.52 -12.12 -19.28
CA LYS A 251 20.92 -11.00 -20.02
C LYS A 251 19.43 -11.20 -20.31
N ASP A 252 19.03 -12.44 -20.60
CA ASP A 252 17.66 -12.78 -20.97
C ASP A 252 16.69 -12.73 -19.77
N LYS A 253 17.21 -12.55 -18.54
CA LYS A 253 16.43 -12.41 -17.30
C LYS A 253 16.12 -10.96 -16.93
N LEU A 254 16.74 -9.99 -17.61
CA LEU A 254 16.62 -8.58 -17.28
C LEU A 254 15.21 -8.05 -17.59
N THR A 255 14.62 -7.36 -16.63
CA THR A 255 13.35 -6.63 -16.72
C THR A 255 13.53 -5.19 -16.22
N GLN A 256 12.51 -4.35 -16.33
CA GLN A 256 12.55 -2.98 -15.79
C GLN A 256 12.81 -2.98 -14.28
N SER A 257 13.49 -1.94 -13.78
CA SER A 257 13.58 -1.67 -12.34
C SER A 257 12.19 -1.52 -11.72
N SER A 258 12.11 -1.75 -10.41
CA SER A 258 10.86 -1.64 -9.66
C SER A 258 11.03 -0.60 -8.56
N ASN A 259 10.05 0.29 -8.41
CA ASN A 259 10.05 1.32 -7.38
C ASN A 259 10.13 0.68 -5.99
N TYR A 260 11.04 1.14 -5.16
CA TYR A 260 11.16 0.64 -3.79
C TYR A 260 10.15 1.36 -2.88
N PRO A 261 9.37 0.63 -2.04
CA PRO A 261 8.36 1.23 -1.17
C PRO A 261 8.92 2.10 -0.04
N GLY A 262 10.24 2.08 0.20
CA GLY A 262 10.92 2.90 1.20
C GLY A 262 10.52 2.53 2.64
N ALA A 263 10.74 3.44 3.59
CA ALA A 263 10.45 3.23 5.00
C ALA A 263 8.97 2.94 5.32
N SER A 264 8.05 3.31 4.42
CA SER A 264 6.60 3.07 4.54
C SER A 264 6.21 1.59 4.59
N ILE A 265 7.13 0.67 4.26
CA ILE A 265 6.90 -0.77 4.34
C ILE A 265 6.95 -1.33 5.77
N LEU A 266 7.58 -0.62 6.71
CA LEU A 266 7.59 -1.07 8.09
C LEU A 266 6.20 -0.85 8.72
N PRO A 267 5.66 -1.85 9.45
CA PRO A 267 4.50 -1.60 10.30
C PRO A 267 4.86 -0.54 11.35
N SER A 268 3.88 0.18 11.88
CA SER A 268 4.18 1.20 12.88
C SER A 268 4.74 0.57 14.15
N PHE A 269 5.88 1.08 14.64
CA PHE A 269 6.42 0.64 15.92
C PHE A 269 5.53 1.15 17.08
N PRO A 270 5.21 0.33 18.10
CA PRO A 270 4.32 0.70 19.20
C PRO A 270 5.03 1.54 20.28
N ASP A 271 5.43 2.75 19.92
CA ASP A 271 6.18 3.67 20.81
C ASP A 271 5.43 4.04 22.08
N ASP A 272 4.10 4.19 22.00
CA ASP A 272 3.23 4.48 23.14
C ASP A 272 3.26 3.36 24.19
N LYS A 273 3.23 2.10 23.75
CA LYS A 273 3.34 0.92 24.61
C LYS A 273 4.70 0.87 25.29
N MET A 274 5.76 1.24 24.58
CA MET A 274 7.10 1.31 25.15
C MET A 274 7.23 2.41 26.20
N GLN A 275 6.63 3.59 25.98
CA GLN A 275 6.68 4.70 26.93
C GLN A 275 5.90 4.39 28.23
N GLN A 276 4.79 3.64 28.13
CA GLN A 276 3.98 3.24 29.27
C GLN A 276 4.72 2.33 30.26
N LEU A 277 5.75 1.60 29.81
CA LEU A 277 6.48 0.62 30.61
C LEU A 277 7.01 1.20 31.94
N SER A 278 7.51 2.44 31.92
CA SER A 278 8.01 3.14 33.11
C SER A 278 6.94 3.44 34.18
N THR A 279 5.66 3.35 33.81
CA THR A 279 4.52 3.70 34.66
C THR A 279 3.72 2.50 35.16
N LEU A 280 4.00 1.30 34.63
CA LEU A 280 3.25 0.10 34.97
C LEU A 280 3.71 -0.50 36.31
N PRO A 281 2.77 -0.90 37.20
CA PRO A 281 3.13 -1.58 38.43
C PRO A 281 3.72 -2.96 38.13
N VAL A 282 4.65 -3.40 38.98
CA VAL A 282 5.21 -4.75 38.91
C VAL A 282 4.39 -5.73 39.76
N PRO A 283 4.35 -7.03 39.41
CA PRO A 283 3.67 -8.05 40.21
C PRO A 283 4.20 -8.15 41.64
N ALA A 284 3.33 -8.63 42.54
CA ALA A 284 3.70 -8.95 43.90
C ALA A 284 4.71 -10.10 43.95
N ASN A 285 5.53 -10.12 45.00
CA ASN A 285 6.51 -11.19 45.21
C ASN A 285 5.83 -12.56 45.27
N GLN A 286 6.47 -13.55 44.67
CA GLN A 286 5.97 -14.92 44.61
C GLN A 286 7.09 -15.90 44.95
N GLU A 287 6.79 -16.81 45.87
CA GLU A 287 7.69 -17.87 46.29
C GLU A 287 7.27 -19.21 45.67
N VAL A 288 8.26 -19.99 45.23
CA VAL A 288 8.11 -21.41 44.92
C VAL A 288 8.66 -22.21 46.10
N VAL A 289 7.81 -23.00 46.74
CA VAL A 289 8.14 -23.87 47.86
C VAL A 289 8.05 -25.33 47.40
N LYS A 290 9.16 -26.05 47.42
CA LYS A 290 9.17 -27.51 47.18
C LYS A 290 9.03 -28.29 48.49
N ASP A 291 9.67 -27.82 49.55
CA ASP A 291 9.61 -28.37 50.90
C ASP A 291 10.05 -27.30 51.94
N PRO A 292 10.09 -27.59 53.26
CA PRO A 292 10.44 -26.60 54.28
C PRO A 292 11.82 -25.95 54.14
N TYR A 293 12.78 -26.60 53.47
CA TYR A 293 14.16 -26.13 53.31
C TYR A 293 14.45 -25.61 51.89
N ASN A 294 13.65 -26.00 50.91
CA ASN A 294 13.80 -25.63 49.50
C ASN A 294 12.73 -24.62 49.08
N LYS A 295 13.09 -23.34 49.19
CA LYS A 295 12.27 -22.18 48.83
C LYS A 295 13.06 -21.19 48.01
N ILE A 296 12.43 -20.60 47.00
CA ILE A 296 13.02 -19.53 46.20
C ILE A 296 11.97 -18.53 45.75
N GLN A 297 12.34 -17.25 45.70
CA GLN A 297 11.49 -16.20 45.15
C GLN A 297 11.60 -16.24 43.62
N ILE A 298 10.52 -16.66 42.94
CA ILE A 298 10.45 -16.63 41.48
C ILE A 298 10.08 -15.23 40.97
N ILE A 299 9.28 -14.49 41.75
CA ILE A 299 9.06 -13.06 41.54
C ILE A 299 9.56 -12.32 42.77
N ASN A 300 10.47 -11.36 42.57
CA ASN A 300 11.04 -10.58 43.65
C ASN A 300 11.26 -9.13 43.22
N ASN A 301 10.53 -8.18 43.82
CA ASN A 301 10.66 -6.74 43.58
C ASN A 301 10.56 -6.32 42.09
N GLY A 302 9.78 -7.08 41.33
CA GLY A 302 9.56 -6.90 39.90
C GLY A 302 10.47 -7.70 38.98
N ASP A 303 11.38 -8.51 39.53
CA ASP A 303 12.20 -9.45 38.74
C ASP A 303 11.52 -10.81 38.68
N PHE A 304 11.42 -11.40 37.49
CA PHE A 304 11.01 -12.78 37.25
C PHE A 304 12.25 -13.65 36.99
N LEU A 305 12.51 -14.63 37.86
CA LEU A 305 13.74 -15.41 37.90
C LEU A 305 13.45 -16.92 37.83
N ALA A 306 13.34 -17.46 36.62
CA ALA A 306 13.26 -18.90 36.36
C ALA A 306 14.67 -19.48 36.08
N ASP A 307 15.58 -19.33 37.04
CA ASP A 307 17.00 -19.68 36.92
C ASP A 307 17.49 -20.62 38.03
N ASN A 308 16.59 -21.44 38.57
CA ASN A 308 16.90 -22.49 39.55
C ASN A 308 16.06 -23.75 39.31
N TRP A 309 16.58 -24.94 39.63
CA TRP A 309 15.88 -26.22 39.48
C TRP A 309 14.49 -26.26 40.12
N MET A 310 14.26 -25.50 41.20
CA MET A 310 12.96 -25.41 41.86
C MET A 310 11.90 -24.71 41.00
N THR A 311 12.32 -23.79 40.13
CA THR A 311 11.45 -23.02 39.22
C THR A 311 11.20 -23.72 37.89
N ASN A 312 11.79 -24.90 37.67
CA ASN A 312 11.58 -25.67 36.45
C ASN A 312 10.11 -26.08 36.30
N ASN A 313 9.57 -25.97 35.09
CA ASN A 313 8.17 -26.20 34.72
C ASN A 313 7.17 -25.28 35.42
N PHE A 314 7.60 -24.09 35.84
CA PHE A 314 6.67 -23.08 36.36
C PHE A 314 5.69 -22.62 35.27
N ILE A 315 4.45 -22.36 35.67
CA ILE A 315 3.42 -21.80 34.79
C ILE A 315 3.12 -20.38 35.25
N LEU A 316 3.49 -19.40 34.42
CA LEU A 316 3.14 -18.00 34.61
C LEU A 316 1.78 -17.74 33.95
N HIS A 317 0.75 -17.52 34.76
CA HIS A 317 -0.58 -17.16 34.28
C HIS A 317 -0.68 -15.64 34.11
N LEU A 318 -0.84 -15.17 32.88
CA LEU A 318 -1.08 -13.75 32.58
C LEU A 318 -2.58 -13.51 32.49
N THR A 319 -3.17 -12.97 33.56
CA THR A 319 -4.59 -12.56 33.55
C THR A 319 -4.77 -11.21 32.88
N ASP A 320 -3.79 -10.32 33.04
CA ASP A 320 -3.78 -8.95 32.56
C ASP A 320 -2.39 -8.58 32.01
N ASP A 321 -2.30 -7.39 31.43
CA ASP A 321 -1.05 -6.77 31.03
C ASP A 321 -0.08 -6.70 32.23
N THR A 322 1.15 -7.18 32.04
CA THR A 322 2.09 -7.43 33.14
C THR A 322 3.46 -6.81 32.86
N HIS A 323 4.08 -6.21 33.88
CA HIS A 323 5.39 -5.56 33.78
C HIS A 323 6.44 -6.23 34.69
N PHE A 324 7.60 -6.57 34.13
CA PHE A 324 8.78 -7.01 34.88
C PHE A 324 9.99 -6.13 34.57
N LYS A 325 10.83 -5.88 35.58
CA LYS A 325 12.13 -5.20 35.37
C LYS A 325 13.08 -6.17 34.69
N GLN A 326 13.41 -7.27 35.38
CA GLN A 326 14.15 -8.36 34.79
C GLN A 326 13.23 -9.54 34.49
N PHE A 327 13.39 -10.15 33.31
CA PHE A 327 12.76 -11.42 32.99
C PHE A 327 13.83 -12.42 32.55
N LYS A 328 14.16 -13.37 33.42
CA LYS A 328 15.24 -14.32 33.21
C LYS A 328 14.75 -15.75 33.22
N VAL A 329 15.11 -16.50 32.17
CA VAL A 329 14.93 -17.96 32.09
C VAL A 329 16.26 -18.58 31.72
N ASP A 330 16.78 -19.46 32.57
CA ASP A 330 18.14 -19.99 32.47
C ASP A 330 18.25 -21.40 33.05
N GLN A 331 19.46 -21.99 33.01
CA GLN A 331 19.79 -23.29 33.61
C GLN A 331 18.93 -24.48 33.11
N ASN A 332 18.54 -24.49 31.83
CA ASN A 332 17.65 -25.48 31.23
C ASN A 332 16.25 -25.54 31.87
N ASN A 333 15.84 -24.50 32.61
CA ASN A 333 14.48 -24.42 33.09
C ASN A 333 13.50 -24.21 31.95
N THR A 334 12.37 -24.90 32.05
CA THR A 334 11.21 -24.69 31.18
C THR A 334 10.19 -23.82 31.90
N LEU A 335 9.81 -22.72 31.26
CA LEU A 335 8.72 -21.83 31.66
C LEU A 335 7.56 -22.02 30.69
N THR A 336 6.34 -22.08 31.21
CA THR A 336 5.13 -21.95 30.39
C THR A 336 4.41 -20.65 30.72
N ILE A 337 4.16 -19.81 29.73
CA ILE A 337 3.34 -18.61 29.85
C ILE A 337 1.95 -18.94 29.33
N ASN A 338 0.94 -18.82 30.19
CA ASN A 338 -0.45 -19.01 29.83
C ASN A 338 -1.15 -17.67 29.62
N VAL A 339 -1.53 -17.38 28.37
CA VAL A 339 -2.23 -16.13 27.99
C VAL A 339 -3.77 -16.27 28.00
N GLY A 340 -4.29 -17.48 28.23
CA GLY A 340 -5.73 -17.74 28.20
C GLY A 340 -6.33 -17.55 26.80
N ASN A 341 -7.49 -16.91 26.73
CA ASN A 341 -8.28 -16.75 25.50
C ASN A 341 -8.29 -15.32 24.94
N THR A 342 -7.49 -14.42 25.51
CA THR A 342 -7.41 -13.01 25.11
C THR A 342 -5.96 -12.62 24.92
N ASP A 343 -5.70 -11.60 24.10
CA ASP A 343 -4.35 -11.09 23.89
C ASP A 343 -3.79 -10.50 25.19
N LYS A 344 -2.48 -10.67 25.42
CA LYS A 344 -1.76 -10.17 26.61
C LYS A 344 -0.52 -9.41 26.21
N ASN A 345 -0.25 -8.32 26.92
CA ASN A 345 1.01 -7.60 26.80
C ASN A 345 1.92 -7.89 27.99
N LEU A 346 3.17 -8.21 27.70
CA LEU A 346 4.23 -8.43 28.67
C LEU A 346 5.32 -7.38 28.46
N TYR A 347 5.42 -6.46 29.40
CA TYR A 347 6.38 -5.35 29.40
C TYR A 347 7.62 -5.76 30.18
N ILE A 348 8.80 -5.60 29.60
CA ILE A 348 10.07 -6.06 30.17
C ILE A 348 11.16 -5.00 29.97
N GLU A 349 11.89 -4.62 31.01
CA GLU A 349 13.08 -3.77 30.82
C GLU A 349 14.23 -4.61 30.25
N ASP A 350 14.65 -5.66 30.98
CA ASP A 350 15.76 -6.55 30.65
C ASP A 350 15.27 -8.00 30.45
N LEU A 351 15.13 -8.45 29.20
CA LEU A 351 14.78 -9.82 28.83
C LEU A 351 16.03 -10.68 28.59
N SER A 352 16.14 -11.80 29.29
CA SER A 352 17.24 -12.77 29.13
C SER A 352 16.76 -14.22 29.14
N ILE A 353 16.64 -14.82 27.96
CA ILE A 353 16.43 -16.26 27.79
C ILE A 353 17.78 -16.87 27.41
N LEU A 354 18.52 -17.33 28.41
CA LEU A 354 19.89 -17.82 28.25
C LEU A 354 19.87 -19.30 27.87
N GLN A 355 20.07 -20.23 28.80
CA GLN A 355 19.90 -21.65 28.52
C GLN A 355 18.46 -22.14 28.83
N GLY A 356 17.47 -21.24 28.84
CA GLY A 356 16.09 -21.53 29.22
C GLY A 356 15.16 -21.86 28.05
N HIS A 357 13.99 -22.45 28.35
CA HIS A 357 12.95 -22.76 27.37
C HIS A 357 11.64 -22.08 27.77
N VAL A 358 11.04 -21.26 26.89
CA VAL A 358 9.77 -20.60 27.12
C VAL A 358 8.72 -21.15 26.16
N ASN A 359 7.61 -21.67 26.69
CA ASN A 359 6.46 -22.17 25.93
C ASN A 359 5.27 -21.25 26.13
N ILE A 360 4.46 -21.03 25.08
CA ILE A 360 3.24 -20.22 25.16
C ILE A 360 2.03 -21.13 24.99
N ILE A 361 1.04 -20.99 25.87
CA ILE A 361 -0.24 -21.73 25.79
C ILE A 361 -1.43 -20.76 25.91
N GLY A 362 -2.57 -21.19 25.36
CA GLY A 362 -3.77 -20.36 25.22
C GLY A 362 -4.07 -20.08 23.75
N SER A 363 -5.22 -19.48 23.47
CA SER A 363 -5.63 -19.04 22.13
C SER A 363 -5.37 -17.55 21.87
N GLY A 364 -5.09 -16.76 22.92
CA GLY A 364 -4.68 -15.37 22.77
C GLY A 364 -3.26 -15.22 22.21
N ARG A 365 -2.95 -14.03 21.71
CA ARG A 365 -1.59 -13.62 21.30
C ARG A 365 -0.82 -13.01 22.48
N LEU A 366 0.49 -13.19 22.48
CA LEU A 366 1.42 -12.57 23.43
C LEU A 366 2.25 -11.49 22.72
N ASN A 367 2.13 -10.25 23.17
CA ASN A 367 3.02 -9.17 22.74
C ASN A 367 4.05 -8.91 23.85
N ILE A 368 5.33 -9.05 23.53
CA ILE A 368 6.44 -8.84 24.46
C ILE A 368 7.12 -7.52 24.09
N PHE A 369 7.09 -6.55 24.99
CA PHE A 369 7.69 -5.22 24.81
C PHE A 369 8.98 -5.15 25.63
N VAL A 370 10.13 -5.06 24.97
CA VAL A 370 11.46 -5.05 25.61
C VAL A 370 12.12 -3.69 25.43
N ASN A 371 12.44 -3.01 26.54
CA ASN A 371 12.88 -1.61 26.47
C ASN A 371 14.40 -1.40 26.50
N ASN A 372 15.15 -2.23 27.22
CA ASN A 372 16.58 -1.99 27.48
C ASN A 372 17.46 -3.11 26.92
N LYS A 373 17.44 -4.30 27.54
CA LYS A 373 18.29 -5.43 27.10
C LYS A 373 17.46 -6.59 26.56
N PHE A 374 17.96 -7.18 25.48
CA PHE A 374 17.39 -8.40 24.91
C PHE A 374 18.49 -9.42 24.63
N ASN A 375 18.37 -10.59 25.27
CA ASN A 375 19.26 -11.74 25.05
C ASN A 375 18.44 -13.01 24.86
N LEU A 376 18.64 -13.67 23.72
CA LEU A 376 17.96 -14.91 23.35
C LEU A 376 19.00 -15.92 22.84
N LYS A 377 19.31 -16.91 23.68
CA LYS A 377 20.14 -18.09 23.36
C LYS A 377 19.36 -19.40 23.45
N GLY A 378 18.32 -19.45 24.28
CA GLY A 378 17.52 -20.64 24.55
C GLY A 378 16.43 -20.88 23.50
N SER A 379 15.22 -21.24 23.92
CA SER A 379 14.09 -21.34 22.99
C SER A 379 12.90 -20.50 23.42
N LEU A 380 12.26 -19.85 22.45
CA LEU A 380 11.03 -19.08 22.64
C LEU A 380 9.93 -19.62 21.72
N ASN A 381 8.92 -20.23 22.34
CA ASN A 381 7.77 -20.82 21.65
C ASN A 381 8.16 -21.84 20.58
N LYS A 382 9.18 -22.68 20.86
CA LYS A 382 9.65 -23.69 19.92
C LYS A 382 8.51 -24.62 19.51
N ASN A 383 8.37 -24.85 18.19
CA ASN A 383 7.27 -25.61 17.56
C ASN A 383 5.86 -25.02 17.76
N GLY A 384 5.75 -23.82 18.34
CA GLY A 384 4.48 -23.11 18.47
C GLY A 384 4.08 -22.38 17.18
N ASN A 385 2.94 -21.70 17.23
CA ASN A 385 2.48 -20.85 16.14
C ASN A 385 3.22 -19.50 16.17
N ALA A 386 3.95 -19.16 15.10
CA ALA A 386 4.66 -17.88 15.01
C ALA A 386 3.74 -16.65 15.00
N ASN A 387 2.45 -16.80 14.65
CA ASN A 387 1.44 -15.73 14.76
C ASN A 387 1.03 -15.42 16.20
N GLN A 388 1.40 -16.29 17.15
CA GLN A 388 0.98 -16.14 18.54
C GLN A 388 1.89 -15.20 19.34
N VAL A 389 3.12 -14.96 18.89
CA VAL A 389 4.11 -14.21 19.66
C VAL A 389 4.72 -13.10 18.84
N ASN A 390 4.58 -11.87 19.32
CA ASN A 390 5.25 -10.68 18.78
C ASN A 390 6.25 -10.16 19.81
N LEU A 391 7.49 -9.92 19.40
CA LEU A 391 8.53 -9.33 20.24
C LEU A 391 8.90 -7.96 19.65
N PHE A 392 8.74 -6.91 20.45
CA PHE A 392 9.12 -5.55 20.11
C PHE A 392 10.33 -5.15 20.96
N TYR A 393 11.39 -4.65 20.32
CA TYR A 393 12.60 -4.20 21.00
C TYR A 393 12.90 -2.74 20.70
N ASN A 394 12.93 -1.90 21.74
CA ASN A 394 13.19 -0.47 21.65
C ASN A 394 14.64 -0.07 22.03
N GLY A 395 15.42 -1.00 22.58
CA GLY A 395 16.81 -0.71 22.93
C GLY A 395 17.69 -0.52 21.69
N SER A 396 18.83 0.14 21.88
CA SER A 396 19.81 0.42 20.81
C SER A 396 21.02 -0.52 20.82
N SER A 397 21.14 -1.39 21.83
CA SER A 397 22.25 -2.33 21.91
C SER A 397 22.09 -3.42 20.86
N ALA A 398 23.13 -3.67 20.07
CA ALA A 398 23.13 -4.73 19.06
C ALA A 398 22.76 -6.09 19.68
N ILE A 399 21.94 -6.85 18.97
CA ILE A 399 21.43 -8.14 19.42
C ILE A 399 22.13 -9.23 18.64
N THR A 400 22.68 -10.22 19.36
CA THR A 400 23.15 -11.47 18.76
C THR A 400 22.27 -12.62 19.22
N ILE A 401 21.59 -13.25 18.27
CA ILE A 401 20.82 -14.49 18.47
C ILE A 401 21.63 -15.64 17.90
N GLY A 402 21.98 -16.61 18.74
CA GLY A 402 22.77 -17.75 18.30
C GLY A 402 22.88 -18.88 19.30
N GLY A 403 23.54 -19.96 18.89
CA GLY A 403 23.73 -21.15 19.74
C GLY A 403 22.55 -22.12 19.69
N GLU A 404 22.21 -22.62 18.50
CA GLU A 404 21.08 -23.55 18.28
C GLU A 404 19.71 -23.04 18.77
N THR A 405 19.58 -21.72 18.97
CA THR A 405 18.33 -21.06 19.35
C THR A 405 17.20 -21.45 18.39
N GLN A 406 16.04 -21.76 18.97
CA GLN A 406 14.82 -22.04 18.20
C GLN A 406 13.68 -21.16 18.66
N THR A 407 13.06 -20.44 17.71
CA THR A 407 11.98 -19.52 18.02
C THR A 407 10.86 -19.53 16.98
N ALA A 408 9.62 -19.51 17.47
CA ALA A 408 8.43 -19.25 16.66
C ALA A 408 7.76 -17.95 17.17
N ALA A 409 8.26 -16.82 16.68
CA ALA A 409 7.82 -15.47 17.04
C ALA A 409 8.23 -14.47 15.95
N SER A 410 7.41 -13.45 15.74
CA SER A 410 7.81 -12.28 14.94
C SER A 410 8.62 -11.30 15.81
N LEU A 411 9.68 -10.74 15.24
CA LEU A 411 10.57 -9.78 15.89
C LEU A 411 10.45 -8.42 15.18
N TYR A 412 10.25 -7.36 15.95
CA TYR A 412 10.40 -5.97 15.50
C TYR A 412 11.45 -5.25 16.36
N SER A 413 12.65 -5.06 15.83
CA SER A 413 13.68 -4.20 16.44
C SER A 413 13.58 -2.79 15.89
N LYS A 414 13.29 -1.79 16.73
CA LYS A 414 13.12 -0.42 16.27
C LYS A 414 14.39 0.15 15.64
N GLN A 415 15.55 -0.05 16.29
CA GLN A 415 16.83 0.49 15.78
C GLN A 415 18.08 -0.37 16.04
N ALA A 416 18.01 -1.43 16.84
CA ALA A 416 19.20 -2.21 17.13
C ALA A 416 19.58 -3.14 15.98
N ASP A 417 20.87 -3.12 15.64
CA ASP A 417 21.47 -4.06 14.68
C ASP A 417 21.25 -5.50 15.13
N LEU A 418 20.97 -6.37 14.17
CA LEU A 418 20.61 -7.77 14.40
C LEU A 418 21.67 -8.69 13.81
N THR A 419 22.15 -9.64 14.60
CA THR A 419 23.08 -10.68 14.16
C THR A 419 22.55 -12.06 14.54
N PHE A 420 22.46 -12.94 13.55
CA PHE A 420 21.95 -14.29 13.64
C PHE A 420 23.08 -15.28 13.33
N THR A 421 23.43 -16.17 14.27
CA THR A 421 24.62 -17.03 14.16
C THR A 421 24.40 -18.45 14.66
N GLY A 422 25.10 -19.44 14.12
CA GLY A 422 25.21 -20.77 14.73
C GLY A 422 23.96 -21.65 14.58
N GLY A 423 23.50 -21.82 13.34
CA GLY A 423 22.52 -22.84 12.96
C GLY A 423 21.10 -22.63 13.51
N ILE A 424 20.72 -21.39 13.83
CA ILE A 424 19.43 -21.09 14.45
C ILE A 424 18.25 -21.48 13.56
N GLY A 425 17.14 -21.82 14.21
CA GLY A 425 15.84 -22.03 13.57
C GLY A 425 14.86 -20.94 13.99
N ILE A 426 14.60 -19.99 13.09
CA ILE A 426 13.61 -18.93 13.30
C ILE A 426 12.37 -19.26 12.47
N THR A 427 11.19 -18.96 13.00
CA THR A 427 9.91 -18.92 12.29
C THR A 427 9.15 -17.69 12.76
N GLY A 428 8.71 -16.83 11.84
CA GLY A 428 8.12 -15.52 12.16
C GLY A 428 8.76 -14.40 11.33
N ASN A 429 8.10 -13.25 11.22
CA ASN A 429 8.62 -12.15 10.42
C ASN A 429 9.64 -11.33 11.21
N ILE A 430 10.61 -10.73 10.52
CA ILE A 430 11.61 -9.83 11.10
C ILE A 430 11.41 -8.45 10.51
N TYR A 431 11.11 -7.48 11.36
CA TYR A 431 11.00 -6.08 11.03
C TYR A 431 12.11 -5.32 11.73
N THR A 432 12.77 -4.40 11.03
CA THR A 432 13.72 -3.53 11.71
C THR A 432 13.95 -2.19 11.03
N GLY A 433 14.13 -1.16 11.85
CA GLY A 433 14.64 0.15 11.44
C GLY A 433 16.15 0.32 11.67
N SER A 434 16.89 -0.77 11.92
CA SER A 434 18.35 -0.76 12.09
C SER A 434 19.10 -0.52 10.77
N ASP A 435 20.41 -0.29 10.89
CA ASP A 435 21.30 -0.10 9.75
C ASP A 435 21.89 -1.43 9.26
N ASN A 436 21.98 -2.46 10.13
CA ASN A 436 22.59 -3.74 9.78
C ASN A 436 21.80 -4.95 10.27
N VAL A 437 21.61 -5.92 9.36
CA VAL A 437 21.07 -7.24 9.69
C VAL A 437 22.00 -8.30 9.10
N THR A 438 22.59 -9.15 9.94
CA THR A 438 23.55 -10.18 9.51
C THR A 438 23.04 -11.59 9.83
N PHE A 439 23.06 -12.47 8.84
CA PHE A 439 22.83 -13.91 8.99
C PHE A 439 24.11 -14.67 8.66
N ASN A 440 24.68 -15.35 9.64
CA ASN A 440 25.92 -16.11 9.54
C ASN A 440 25.73 -17.55 10.08
N GLY A 441 26.50 -18.49 9.56
CA GLY A 441 26.72 -19.80 10.18
C GLY A 441 25.56 -20.78 10.04
N GLY A 442 25.13 -21.10 8.82
CA GLY A 442 24.13 -22.14 8.56
C GLY A 442 22.72 -21.82 9.07
N THR A 443 22.44 -20.54 9.35
CA THR A 443 21.14 -20.08 9.85
C THR A 443 20.01 -20.48 8.90
N ASN A 444 18.92 -21.04 9.44
CA ASN A 444 17.73 -21.40 8.67
C ASN A 444 16.53 -20.55 9.11
N ALA A 445 16.03 -19.71 8.20
CA ALA A 445 14.82 -18.91 8.39
C ALA A 445 13.69 -19.46 7.50
N ASN A 446 12.56 -19.88 8.08
CA ASN A 446 11.47 -20.51 7.31
C ASN A 446 10.15 -19.70 7.30
N GLY A 447 9.61 -19.42 6.11
CA GLY A 447 8.29 -18.81 5.92
C GLY A 447 8.19 -17.36 6.41
N GLN A 448 9.28 -16.59 6.29
CA GLN A 448 9.45 -15.28 6.93
C GLN A 448 9.56 -14.14 5.93
N TYR A 449 9.08 -12.96 6.29
CA TYR A 449 9.50 -11.72 5.64
C TYR A 449 10.57 -11.03 6.49
N ILE A 450 11.65 -10.60 5.85
CA ILE A 450 12.69 -9.74 6.43
C ILE A 450 12.47 -8.35 5.83
N ILE A 451 11.90 -7.46 6.63
CA ILE A 451 11.57 -6.09 6.24
C ILE A 451 12.51 -5.15 7.00
N ALA A 452 13.52 -4.64 6.32
CA ALA A 452 14.59 -3.86 6.90
C ALA A 452 14.99 -2.70 5.96
N PRO A 453 14.07 -1.76 5.67
CA PRO A 453 14.20 -0.84 4.53
C PRO A 453 15.39 0.12 4.59
N ASN A 454 15.98 0.31 5.77
CA ASN A 454 17.17 1.14 5.95
C ASN A 454 18.45 0.30 6.14
N ALA A 455 18.33 -1.03 6.17
CA ALA A 455 19.42 -1.91 6.57
C ALA A 455 20.19 -2.47 5.37
N THR A 456 21.49 -2.65 5.56
CA THR A 456 22.26 -3.62 4.78
C THR A 456 22.03 -5.02 5.38
N VAL A 457 21.39 -5.89 4.60
CA VAL A 457 21.23 -7.30 4.94
C VAL A 457 22.44 -8.08 4.42
N THR A 458 23.16 -8.76 5.31
CA THR A 458 24.32 -9.59 4.98
C THR A 458 24.01 -11.06 5.22
N LEU A 459 24.17 -11.89 4.19
CA LEU A 459 24.09 -13.35 4.26
C LEU A 459 25.48 -13.94 4.04
N GLU A 460 25.98 -14.68 5.01
CA GLU A 460 27.30 -15.32 4.96
C GLU A 460 27.31 -16.67 5.67
N GLY A 461 28.44 -17.38 5.60
CA GLY A 461 28.64 -18.63 6.33
C GLY A 461 27.59 -19.72 6.05
N GLY A 462 27.05 -19.79 4.83
CA GLY A 462 26.03 -20.77 4.44
C GLY A 462 24.63 -20.50 5.01
N ALA A 463 24.26 -19.27 5.33
CA ALA A 463 22.89 -18.92 5.71
C ALA A 463 21.87 -19.22 4.59
N HIS A 464 20.73 -19.81 4.98
CA HIS A 464 19.62 -20.17 4.10
C HIS A 464 18.31 -19.54 4.58
N ILE A 465 17.79 -18.62 3.78
CA ILE A 465 16.52 -17.93 4.02
C ILE A 465 15.46 -18.52 3.09
N LYS A 466 14.31 -18.91 3.65
CA LYS A 466 13.08 -19.20 2.92
C LYS A 466 12.08 -18.11 3.25
N GLY A 467 11.84 -17.25 2.27
CA GLY A 467 10.98 -16.08 2.42
C GLY A 467 11.32 -14.99 1.43
N ALA A 468 11.07 -13.75 1.82
CA ALA A 468 11.41 -12.58 1.04
C ALA A 468 12.18 -11.56 1.88
N ILE A 469 13.03 -10.78 1.21
CA ILE A 469 13.87 -9.74 1.83
C ILE A 469 13.56 -8.40 1.15
N LEU A 470 13.20 -7.40 1.96
CA LEU A 470 13.09 -6.01 1.53
C LEU A 470 14.05 -5.18 2.37
N ALA A 471 15.06 -4.59 1.74
CA ALA A 471 16.18 -3.97 2.43
C ALA A 471 16.74 -2.74 1.69
N ASP A 472 17.66 -1.99 2.31
CA ASP A 472 18.42 -0.96 1.58
C ASP A 472 19.44 -1.64 0.65
N ASN A 473 20.25 -2.56 1.19
CA ASN A 473 21.23 -3.32 0.42
C ASN A 473 21.17 -4.81 0.78
N LEU A 474 21.56 -5.69 -0.15
CA LEU A 474 21.82 -7.10 0.10
C LEU A 474 23.26 -7.47 -0.28
N ILE A 475 23.97 -8.11 0.65
CA ILE A 475 25.28 -8.74 0.41
C ILE A 475 25.14 -10.22 0.72
N ALA A 476 25.30 -11.09 -0.28
CA ALA A 476 25.28 -12.54 -0.08
C ALA A 476 26.59 -13.18 -0.55
N ASN A 477 27.23 -13.94 0.34
CA ASN A 477 28.50 -14.61 0.10
C ASN A 477 28.47 -16.06 0.61
N GLY A 478 29.16 -16.97 -0.06
CA GLY A 478 29.61 -18.22 0.56
C GLY A 478 28.51 -19.26 0.69
N GLY A 479 28.01 -19.75 -0.45
CA GLY A 479 27.01 -20.83 -0.52
C GLY A 479 25.65 -20.51 0.11
N THR A 480 25.38 -19.23 0.38
CA THR A 480 24.11 -18.76 0.95
C THR A 480 22.97 -18.88 -0.04
N SER A 481 21.74 -18.92 0.46
CA SER A 481 20.58 -18.88 -0.43
C SER A 481 19.36 -18.17 0.12
N VAL A 482 18.62 -17.49 -0.76
CA VAL A 482 17.27 -16.99 -0.48
C VAL A 482 16.30 -17.70 -1.42
N THR A 483 15.25 -18.33 -0.89
CA THR A 483 14.22 -19.01 -1.69
C THR A 483 12.87 -18.42 -1.39
N PHE A 484 12.15 -17.98 -2.43
CA PHE A 484 10.81 -17.42 -2.23
C PHE A 484 9.88 -18.44 -1.59
N THR A 485 9.14 -17.98 -0.59
CA THR A 485 7.94 -18.62 -0.09
C THR A 485 7.04 -17.52 0.44
N GLU A 486 5.74 -17.68 0.26
CA GLU A 486 4.77 -16.82 0.92
C GLU A 486 4.92 -16.97 2.44
N SER A 487 4.81 -15.85 3.15
CA SER A 487 4.75 -15.89 4.61
C SER A 487 3.36 -16.34 5.02
N THR A 488 3.32 -17.31 5.92
CA THR A 488 2.08 -17.71 6.62
C THR A 488 1.90 -16.95 7.94
N VAL A 489 2.75 -15.95 8.19
CA VAL A 489 2.79 -15.19 9.44
C VAL A 489 2.32 -13.76 9.17
N THR A 490 1.28 -13.32 9.87
CA THR A 490 0.75 -11.96 9.82
C THR A 490 1.71 -10.99 10.52
N PRO A 491 1.87 -9.75 10.01
CA PRO A 491 2.62 -8.72 10.71
C PRO A 491 2.11 -8.44 12.12
N PRO A 492 2.97 -7.94 13.02
CA PRO A 492 2.56 -7.47 14.33
C PRO A 492 1.55 -6.33 14.16
N SER A 493 0.37 -6.45 14.79
CA SER A 493 -0.61 -5.35 14.85
C SER A 493 -0.14 -4.31 15.86
N SER A 494 -0.18 -3.04 15.48
CA SER A 494 0.15 -1.88 16.32
C SER A 494 -0.93 -1.57 17.38
N GLY A 495 -2.07 -2.26 17.34
CA GLY A 495 -3.16 -2.10 18.32
C GLY A 495 -4.08 -0.90 18.08
N TYR A 496 -3.97 -0.21 16.94
CA TYR A 496 -4.86 0.89 16.52
C TYR A 496 -5.05 0.88 14.98
N PRO A 497 -6.20 1.30 14.42
CA PRO A 497 -6.44 1.24 12.97
C PRO A 497 -5.33 1.90 12.14
N GLU A 498 -4.69 1.14 11.26
CA GLU A 498 -3.77 1.70 10.28
C GLU A 498 -4.49 1.85 8.95
N PHE A 499 -4.29 2.99 8.30
CA PHE A 499 -4.91 3.32 7.01
C PHE A 499 -3.90 3.08 5.90
N GLY A 500 -4.25 2.12 5.04
CA GLY A 500 -3.46 1.64 3.90
C GLY A 500 -3.52 2.58 2.71
N ASP A 501 -3.79 2.04 1.54
CA ASP A 501 -4.04 2.83 0.34
C ASP A 501 -5.53 3.21 0.23
N PRO A 502 -5.84 4.36 -0.39
CA PRO A 502 -7.22 4.75 -0.60
C PRO A 502 -7.89 3.85 -1.65
N ILE A 503 -9.06 3.32 -1.32
CA ILE A 503 -9.90 2.52 -2.22
C ILE A 503 -10.74 3.44 -3.11
N SER A 504 -11.31 4.49 -2.52
CA SER A 504 -12.15 5.48 -3.22
C SER A 504 -12.22 6.75 -2.40
N LEU A 505 -11.82 7.87 -3.02
CA LEU A 505 -11.82 9.20 -2.41
C LEU A 505 -12.88 10.14 -2.99
N ILE A 506 -13.45 9.74 -4.12
CA ILE A 506 -14.43 10.49 -4.88
C ILE A 506 -15.52 9.55 -5.35
N LYS A 507 -16.77 10.01 -5.26
CA LYS A 507 -17.93 9.43 -5.91
C LYS A 507 -18.53 10.45 -6.88
N GLU A 508 -18.61 10.09 -8.15
CA GLU A 508 -19.24 10.88 -9.19
C GLU A 508 -20.76 10.68 -9.17
N ASN A 509 -21.52 11.76 -9.32
CA ASN A 509 -22.96 11.71 -9.58
C ASN A 509 -23.24 11.96 -11.07
N GLU A 510 -24.52 11.84 -11.45
CA GLU A 510 -24.97 11.95 -12.84
C GLU A 510 -24.62 13.31 -13.46
N LEU A 511 -24.20 13.29 -14.72
CA LEU A 511 -23.95 14.49 -15.52
C LEU A 511 -25.29 15.04 -16.03
N LEU A 512 -25.54 16.32 -15.79
CA LEU A 512 -26.77 17.00 -16.19
C LEU A 512 -26.46 18.09 -17.22
N GLU A 513 -27.23 18.13 -18.30
CA GLU A 513 -27.25 19.26 -19.25
C GLU A 513 -28.29 20.28 -18.78
N LYS A 514 -27.94 21.57 -18.81
CA LYS A 514 -28.83 22.66 -18.40
C LYS A 514 -29.40 23.45 -19.57
#